data_AF-A0A2C9EPJ9-F1
#
_entry.id   AF-A0A2C9EPJ9-F1
#
_cell.length_a   1.000
_cell.length_b   1.000
_cell.length_c   1.000
_cell.angle_alpha   90.00
_cell.angle_beta   90.00
_cell.angle_gamma   90.00
#
_symmetry.space_group_name_H-M   'P 1'
#
loop_
_entity.id
_entity.type
_entity.pdbx_description
1 polymer ?
#
loop_
_entity_poly.entity_id
_entity_poly.type
_entity_poly.pdbx_seq_one_letter_code
_entity_poly.pdbx_strand_id
1 'polypeptide(L)'
;MNSVQFIHGENGEAIFAVMPIAAYRDLVAGRSALEPAAQAHPLVNEDQTMIKLPYGGLNAYLHVPDLLNYLQKHGIKHLAINQRAQVYAAYPENQLMTLDPIIRREFIDDLRYKNTMQATTEVIDALVSTGKFRRCKQRYEGVFTRAVNAVELVD
;
A
#
# COMPACT_ATOMS: atom_id res chain seq x y z
N MET A 1 14.74 -20.33 -2.63
CA MET A 1 14.65 -21.23 -1.46
C MET A 1 15.94 -21.09 -0.66
N ASN A 2 15.96 -20.27 0.39
CA ASN A 2 17.13 -20.16 1.27
C ASN A 2 16.98 -21.18 2.40
N SER A 3 17.60 -22.35 2.23
CA SER A 3 17.71 -23.33 3.30
C SER A 3 18.89 -22.97 4.20
N VAL A 4 18.61 -22.49 5.41
CA VAL A 4 19.62 -22.33 6.47
C VAL A 4 19.61 -23.62 7.30
N GLN A 5 20.78 -24.22 7.51
CA GLN A 5 20.94 -25.39 8.37
C GLN A 5 21.56 -24.97 9.70
N PHE A 6 21.09 -25.55 10.80
CA PHE A 6 21.61 -25.28 12.14
C PHE A 6 22.38 -26.48 12.68
N ILE A 7 23.54 -26.22 13.27
CA ILE A 7 24.35 -27.21 13.99
C ILE A 7 24.15 -26.93 15.47
N HIS A 8 23.64 -27.93 16.20
CA HIS A 8 23.30 -27.83 17.62
C HIS A 8 24.43 -28.36 18.50
N GLY A 9 24.60 -27.76 19.67
CA GLY A 9 25.52 -28.21 20.72
C GLY A 9 24.92 -29.33 21.57
N GLU A 10 25.67 -29.79 22.57
CA GLU A 10 25.27 -30.90 23.46
C GLU A 10 24.01 -30.62 24.28
N ASN A 11 23.69 -29.35 24.50
CA ASN A 11 22.47 -28.87 25.16
C ASN A 11 21.26 -28.75 24.21
N GLY A 12 21.42 -29.07 22.92
CA GLY A 12 20.38 -28.91 21.91
C GLY A 12 20.19 -27.48 21.39
N GLU A 13 21.02 -26.52 21.81
CA GLU A 13 20.95 -25.15 21.30
C GLU A 13 21.77 -25.00 20.01
N ALA A 14 21.28 -24.22 19.05
CA ALA A 14 21.99 -23.94 17.81
C ALA A 14 23.23 -23.07 18.08
N ILE A 15 24.42 -23.63 17.85
CA ILE A 15 25.72 -22.96 18.08
C ILE A 15 26.34 -22.45 16.77
N PHE A 16 26.01 -23.07 15.63
CA PHE A 16 26.42 -22.61 14.31
C PHE A 16 25.26 -22.68 13.32
N ALA A 17 25.32 -21.82 12.29
CA ALA A 17 24.41 -21.87 11.15
C ALA A 17 25.23 -21.95 9.85
N VAL A 18 24.81 -22.82 8.94
CA VAL A 18 25.33 -22.92 7.58
C VAL A 18 24.34 -22.27 6.64
N MET A 19 24.82 -21.30 5.88
CA MET A 19 24.01 -20.56 4.91
C MET A 19 24.79 -20.27 3.63
N PRO A 20 24.11 -20.03 2.50
CA PRO A 20 24.77 -19.58 1.28
C PRO A 20 25.60 -18.32 1.53
N ILE A 21 26.82 -18.27 0.98
CA ILE A 21 27.76 -17.17 1.22
C ILE A 21 27.21 -15.80 0.79
N ALA A 22 26.31 -15.76 -0.20
CA ALA A 22 25.63 -14.53 -0.61
C ALA A 22 24.76 -13.95 0.53
N ALA A 23 23.95 -14.80 1.18
CA ALA A 23 23.09 -14.40 2.28
C ALA A 23 23.89 -13.94 3.52
N TYR A 24 25.04 -14.58 3.78
CA TYR A 24 25.98 -14.14 4.82
C TYR A 24 26.58 -12.77 4.51
N ARG A 25 27.02 -12.55 3.26
CA ARG A 25 27.58 -11.26 2.83
C ARG A 25 26.57 -10.13 2.96
N ASP A 26 25.31 -10.36 2.63
CA ASP A 26 24.24 -9.38 2.83
C ASP A 26 24.07 -9.05 4.33
N LEU A 27 23.96 -10.06 5.19
CA LEU A 27 23.85 -9.90 6.65
C LEU A 27 25.02 -9.11 7.25
N VAL A 28 26.27 -9.44 6.89
CA VAL A 28 27.48 -8.79 7.41
C VAL A 28 27.63 -7.36 6.89
N ALA A 29 27.16 -7.07 5.68
CA ALA A 29 27.20 -5.73 5.10
C ALA A 29 26.20 -4.75 5.76
N GLY A 30 25.56 -5.13 6.87
CA GLY A 30 24.54 -4.30 7.51
C GLY A 30 23.25 -4.19 6.69
N ARG A 31 23.11 -4.98 5.62
CA ARG A 31 21.79 -5.34 5.09
C ARG A 31 21.24 -6.38 6.07
N SER A 32 20.87 -5.89 7.25
CA SER A 32 20.01 -6.59 8.21
C SER A 32 19.01 -7.38 7.39
N ALA A 33 18.77 -8.66 7.71
CA ALA A 33 17.77 -9.49 7.02
C ALA A 33 16.50 -8.65 6.84
N LEU A 34 16.41 -8.07 5.65
CA LEU A 34 15.44 -7.09 5.28
C LEU A 34 14.12 -7.85 5.37
N GLU A 35 13.11 -7.25 6.02
CA GLU A 35 11.77 -7.36 5.46
C GLU A 35 11.92 -7.34 3.95
N PRO A 36 11.51 -8.42 3.26
CA PRO A 36 12.03 -8.81 1.95
C PRO A 36 12.18 -7.55 1.12
N ALA A 37 13.43 -7.14 0.84
CA ALA A 37 13.80 -5.86 0.25
C ALA A 37 12.67 -5.44 -0.68
N ALA A 38 11.83 -4.50 -0.23
CA ALA A 38 10.46 -4.33 -0.72
C ALA A 38 10.49 -4.56 -2.22
N GLN A 39 10.08 -5.76 -2.67
CA GLN A 39 10.02 -6.02 -4.10
C GLN A 39 9.12 -4.91 -4.58
N ALA A 40 9.69 -3.98 -5.36
CA ALA A 40 8.99 -2.80 -5.82
C ALA A 40 7.63 -3.30 -6.28
N HIS A 41 6.57 -2.88 -5.60
CA HIS A 41 5.28 -3.51 -5.78
C HIS A 41 4.98 -3.45 -7.28
N PRO A 42 4.44 -4.50 -7.94
CA PRO A 42 4.40 -4.57 -9.40
C PRO A 42 3.71 -3.40 -10.11
N LEU A 43 2.93 -2.61 -9.36
CA LEU A 43 2.24 -1.41 -9.83
C LEU A 43 3.05 -0.12 -9.61
N VAL A 44 4.10 -0.13 -8.81
CA VAL A 44 4.90 1.03 -8.41
C VAL A 44 6.09 1.17 -9.37
N ASN A 45 6.35 2.38 -9.84
CA ASN A 45 7.55 2.66 -10.64
C ASN A 45 8.84 2.58 -9.80
N GLU A 46 10.00 2.59 -10.46
CA GLU A 46 11.31 2.52 -9.79
C GLU A 46 11.50 3.64 -8.74
N ASP A 47 10.97 4.84 -9.02
CA ASP A 47 11.06 6.01 -8.13
C ASP A 47 10.03 6.03 -6.98
N GLN A 48 9.12 5.06 -6.92
CA GLN A 48 8.03 4.99 -5.93
C GLN A 48 7.05 6.19 -5.92
N THR A 49 7.01 6.95 -7.01
CA THR A 49 6.16 8.14 -7.17
C THR A 49 4.86 7.87 -7.93
N MET A 50 4.79 6.79 -8.71
CA MET A 50 3.68 6.48 -9.61
C MET A 50 3.17 5.08 -9.36
N ILE A 51 1.85 4.94 -9.17
CA ILE A 51 1.16 3.67 -9.01
C ILE A 51 0.26 3.45 -10.22
N LYS A 52 0.49 2.39 -10.99
CA LYS A 52 -0.38 1.99 -12.09
C LYS A 52 -1.75 1.58 -11.56
N LEU A 53 -2.80 2.19 -12.11
CA LEU A 53 -4.18 1.85 -11.78
C LEU A 53 -4.65 0.73 -12.72
N PRO A 54 -4.84 -0.50 -12.23
CA PRO A 54 -5.06 -1.68 -13.09
C PRO A 54 -6.35 -1.58 -13.91
N TYR A 55 -7.33 -0.82 -13.44
CA TYR A 55 -8.63 -0.65 -14.09
C TYR A 55 -8.92 0.77 -14.55
N GLY A 56 -7.91 1.65 -14.56
CA GLY A 56 -8.05 3.05 -14.98
C GLY A 56 -7.84 3.28 -16.48
N GLY A 57 -7.41 2.25 -17.22
CA GLY A 57 -7.04 2.33 -18.63
C GLY A 57 -5.54 2.10 -18.87
N LEU A 58 -5.10 2.17 -20.14
CA LEU A 58 -3.74 1.78 -20.53
C LEU A 58 -2.63 2.62 -19.87
N ASN A 59 -2.91 3.91 -19.63
CA ASN A 59 -1.96 4.89 -19.11
C ASN A 59 -2.48 5.58 -17.83
N ALA A 60 -3.32 4.90 -17.04
CA ALA A 60 -3.81 5.47 -15.79
C ALA A 60 -2.82 5.20 -14.66
N TYR A 61 -2.32 6.29 -14.08
CA TYR A 61 -1.39 6.26 -12.97
C TYR A 61 -1.85 7.22 -11.88
N LEU A 62 -1.69 6.79 -10.64
CA LEU A 62 -1.84 7.62 -9.45
C LEU A 62 -0.46 8.16 -9.08
N HIS A 63 -0.28 9.47 -9.20
CA HIS A 63 0.91 10.15 -8.74
C HIS A 63 0.82 10.38 -7.22
N VAL A 64 1.71 9.74 -6.48
CA VAL A 64 1.69 9.70 -5.01
C VAL A 64 1.90 11.09 -4.40
N PRO A 65 2.85 11.92 -4.88
CA PRO A 65 2.98 13.30 -4.39
C PRO A 65 1.71 14.14 -4.58
N ASP A 66 0.98 13.97 -5.68
CA ASP A 66 -0.27 14.72 -5.92
C ASP A 66 -1.36 14.28 -4.96
N LEU A 67 -1.46 12.98 -4.68
CA LEU A 67 -2.33 12.48 -3.62
C LEU A 67 -1.95 13.06 -2.25
N LEU A 68 -0.67 13.08 -1.90
CA LEU A 68 -0.21 13.66 -0.63
C LEU A 68 -0.56 15.15 -0.53
N ASN A 69 -0.31 15.92 -1.59
CA ASN A 69 -0.65 17.34 -1.68
C ASN A 69 -2.15 17.57 -1.50
N TYR A 70 -2.97 16.74 -2.16
CA TYR A 70 -4.42 16.78 -2.00
C TYR A 70 -4.82 16.54 -0.54
N LEU A 71 -4.28 15.50 0.10
CA LEU A 71 -4.63 15.16 1.49
C LEU A 71 -4.20 16.24 2.47
N GLN A 72 -3.01 16.83 2.29
CA GLN A 72 -2.54 17.95 3.10
C GLN A 72 -3.44 19.18 2.95
N LYS A 73 -3.81 19.54 1.71
CA LYS A 73 -4.70 20.68 1.43
C LYS A 73 -6.07 20.54 2.10
N HIS A 74 -6.56 19.30 2.21
CA HIS A 74 -7.84 18.99 2.84
C HIS A 74 -7.73 18.60 4.32
N GLY A 75 -6.53 18.62 4.92
CA GLY A 75 -6.31 18.25 6.32
C GLY A 75 -6.62 16.79 6.64
N ILE A 76 -6.54 15.90 5.64
CA ILE A 76 -6.90 14.49 5.77
C ILE A 76 -5.68 13.68 6.20
N LYS A 77 -5.73 13.11 7.41
CA LYS A 77 -4.66 12.24 7.94
C LYS A 77 -4.87 10.76 7.64
N HIS A 78 -6.13 10.35 7.50
CA HIS A 78 -6.51 8.97 7.26
C HIS A 78 -7.69 8.87 6.29
N LEU A 79 -7.67 7.87 5.42
CA LEU A 79 -8.69 7.61 4.42
C LEU A 79 -9.29 6.22 4.60
N ALA A 80 -10.61 6.16 4.69
CA ALA A 80 -11.29 4.88 4.67
C ALA A 80 -11.09 4.21 3.31
N ILE A 81 -10.80 2.92 3.34
CA ILE A 81 -10.80 2.04 2.18
C ILE A 81 -12.22 1.51 2.02
N ASN A 82 -12.87 1.84 0.90
CA ASN A 82 -14.19 1.29 0.63
C ASN A 82 -14.11 -0.20 0.36
N GLN A 83 -14.99 -0.95 1.02
CA GLN A 83 -15.01 -2.41 0.93
C GLN A 83 -15.93 -2.94 -0.18
N ARG A 84 -16.73 -2.07 -0.81
CA ARG A 84 -17.73 -2.47 -1.81
C ARG A 84 -17.47 -1.77 -3.13
N ALA A 85 -17.39 -2.56 -4.19
CA ALA A 85 -17.40 -2.05 -5.55
C ALA A 85 -18.79 -1.48 -5.86
N GLN A 86 -18.84 -0.18 -6.14
CA GLN A 86 -20.04 0.51 -6.60
C GLN A 86 -19.68 1.55 -7.65
N VAL A 87 -20.69 1.94 -8.45
CA VAL A 87 -20.57 3.04 -9.42
C VAL A 87 -20.34 4.36 -8.67
N TYR A 88 -19.58 5.27 -9.29
CA TYR A 88 -19.16 6.49 -8.61
C TYR A 88 -20.36 7.36 -8.17
N ALA A 89 -21.40 7.44 -9.01
CA ALA A 89 -22.61 8.20 -8.72
C ALA A 89 -23.47 7.63 -7.58
N ALA A 90 -23.25 6.36 -7.18
CA ALA A 90 -23.99 5.74 -6.08
C ALA A 90 -23.35 5.98 -4.71
N TYR A 91 -22.20 6.65 -4.64
CA TYR A 91 -21.57 6.98 -3.36
C TYR A 91 -22.43 7.99 -2.59
N PRO A 92 -22.75 7.70 -1.31
CA PRO A 92 -23.29 8.69 -0.40
C PRO A 92 -22.38 9.91 -0.29
N GLU A 93 -22.95 11.10 -0.12
CA GLU A 93 -22.19 12.36 -0.06
C GLU A 93 -21.11 12.33 1.04
N ASN A 94 -21.45 11.79 2.21
CA ASN A 94 -20.53 11.61 3.33
C ASN A 94 -19.39 10.60 3.07
N GLN A 95 -19.46 9.81 2.01
CA GLN A 95 -18.42 8.86 1.60
C GLN A 95 -17.57 9.37 0.42
N LEU A 96 -17.88 10.53 -0.16
CA LEU A 96 -17.11 11.10 -1.29
C LEU A 96 -15.66 11.50 -0.94
N MET A 97 -15.31 11.51 0.34
CA MET A 97 -13.96 11.80 0.86
C MET A 97 -13.21 10.55 1.33
N THR A 98 -13.63 9.38 0.86
CA THR A 98 -12.91 8.11 1.04
C THR A 98 -11.95 7.85 -0.12
N LEU A 99 -11.01 6.91 0.04
CA LEU A 99 -9.88 6.75 -0.89
C LEU A 99 -10.31 6.53 -2.35
N ASP A 100 -11.24 5.60 -2.58
CA ASP A 100 -11.66 5.21 -3.93
C ASP A 100 -12.40 6.34 -4.69
N PRO A 101 -13.39 7.04 -4.09
CA PRO A 101 -13.97 8.26 -4.65
C PRO A 101 -12.96 9.36 -4.96
N ILE A 102 -11.97 9.59 -4.09
CA ILE A 102 -10.93 10.59 -4.36
C ILE A 102 -10.12 10.19 -5.59
N ILE A 103 -9.64 8.93 -5.66
CA ILE A 103 -8.89 8.43 -6.83
C ILE A 103 -9.71 8.60 -8.12
N ARG A 104 -10.98 8.18 -8.12
CA ARG A 104 -11.85 8.27 -9.30
C ARG A 104 -12.24 9.70 -9.67
N ARG A 105 -12.31 10.62 -8.71
CA ARG A 105 -12.72 12.02 -8.95
C ARG A 105 -11.55 12.85 -9.47
N GLU A 106 -10.39 12.72 -8.83
CA GLU A 106 -9.26 13.63 -8.99
C GLU A 106 -8.15 13.05 -9.91
N PHE A 107 -8.11 11.73 -10.08
CA PHE A 107 -6.99 11.04 -10.77
C PHE A 107 -7.43 10.15 -11.95
N ILE A 108 -8.73 10.15 -12.29
CA ILE A 108 -9.27 9.46 -13.46
C ILE A 108 -10.06 10.47 -14.32
N ASP A 109 -9.46 10.85 -15.45
CA ASP A 109 -10.08 11.78 -16.40
C ASP A 109 -11.09 11.09 -17.34
N ASP A 110 -10.84 9.83 -17.69
CA ASP A 110 -11.71 9.08 -18.61
C ASP A 110 -12.94 8.53 -17.88
N LEU A 111 -14.11 9.08 -18.24
CA LEU A 111 -15.41 8.72 -17.69
C LEU A 111 -15.75 7.23 -17.82
N ARG A 112 -15.17 6.52 -18.80
CA ARG A 112 -15.39 5.08 -18.99
C ARG A 112 -14.90 4.26 -17.80
N TYR A 113 -13.84 4.71 -17.14
CA TYR A 113 -13.21 4.00 -16.02
C TYR A 113 -13.60 4.56 -14.65
N LYS A 114 -14.24 5.74 -14.61
CA LYS A 114 -14.67 6.42 -13.37
C LYS A 114 -15.61 5.58 -12.51
N ASN A 115 -16.42 4.72 -13.15
CA ASN A 115 -17.34 3.82 -12.46
C ASN A 115 -16.70 2.51 -11.98
N THR A 116 -15.43 2.26 -12.31
CA THR A 116 -14.69 1.08 -11.89
C THR A 116 -13.87 1.36 -10.64
N MET A 117 -13.86 0.40 -9.70
CA MET A 117 -13.07 0.51 -8.46
C MET A 117 -11.59 0.60 -8.77
N GLN A 118 -10.93 1.61 -8.21
CA GLN A 118 -9.51 1.88 -8.41
C GLN A 118 -8.69 1.59 -7.15
N ALA A 119 -9.24 1.79 -5.96
CA ALA A 119 -8.57 1.46 -4.70
C ALA A 119 -8.65 -0.05 -4.39
N THR A 120 -8.11 -0.88 -5.28
CA THR A 120 -8.02 -2.34 -5.08
C THR A 120 -7.00 -2.68 -3.99
N THR A 121 -7.01 -3.93 -3.53
CA THR A 121 -6.03 -4.42 -2.55
C THR A 121 -4.60 -4.15 -3.02
N GLU A 122 -4.32 -4.42 -4.30
CA GLU A 122 -3.02 -4.22 -4.94
C GLU A 122 -2.63 -2.74 -5.00
N VAL A 123 -3.57 -1.83 -5.26
CA VAL A 123 -3.29 -0.38 -5.24
C VAL A 123 -3.04 0.11 -3.81
N ILE A 124 -3.72 -0.47 -2.81
CA ILE A 124 -3.47 -0.16 -1.40
C ILE A 124 -2.11 -0.71 -0.95
N ASP A 125 -1.76 -1.93 -1.36
CA ASP A 125 -0.43 -2.51 -1.13
C ASP A 125 0.66 -1.64 -1.78
N ALA A 126 0.44 -1.19 -3.01
CA ALA A 126 1.31 -0.26 -3.70
C ALA A 126 1.50 1.05 -2.91
N LEU A 127 0.40 1.66 -2.44
CA LEU A 127 0.46 2.88 -1.61
C LEU A 127 1.27 2.67 -0.34
N VAL A 128 1.04 1.56 0.37
CA VAL A 128 1.78 1.23 1.60
C VAL A 128 3.27 0.98 1.29
N SER A 129 3.58 0.33 0.17
CA SER A 129 4.96 0.04 -0.22
C SER A 129 5.81 1.28 -0.51
N THR A 130 5.19 2.44 -0.75
CA THR A 130 5.90 3.73 -0.89
C THR A 130 6.47 4.25 0.44
N GLY A 131 6.08 3.66 1.57
CA GLY A 131 6.45 4.12 2.91
C GLY A 131 5.75 5.40 3.36
N LYS A 132 4.92 6.03 2.52
CA LYS A 132 4.15 7.24 2.84
C LYS A 132 2.81 6.96 3.52
N PHE A 133 2.37 5.71 3.47
CA PHE A 133 1.09 5.27 4.01
C PHE A 133 1.29 4.01 4.86
N ARG A 134 0.49 3.87 5.91
CA ARG A 134 0.35 2.61 6.66
C ARG A 134 -1.12 2.21 6.77
N ARG A 135 -1.38 0.90 6.87
CA ARG A 135 -2.72 0.39 7.12
C ARG A 135 -3.12 0.58 8.57
N CYS A 136 -4.36 0.99 8.79
CA CYS A 136 -4.94 1.07 10.11
C CYS A 136 -6.43 0.70 10.09
N LYS A 137 -7.05 0.70 11.27
CA LYS A 137 -8.50 0.65 11.43
C LYS A 137 -8.95 1.94 12.07
N GLN A 138 -9.94 2.59 11.48
CA GLN A 138 -10.43 3.87 11.97
C GLN A 138 -11.95 3.93 11.98
N ARG A 139 -12.50 4.59 13.00
CA ARG A 139 -13.93 4.90 13.10
C ARG A 139 -14.19 6.28 12.52
N TYR A 140 -15.15 6.37 11.60
CA TYR A 140 -15.59 7.62 11.00
C TYR A 140 -17.03 7.88 11.40
N GLU A 141 -17.22 8.70 12.43
CA GLU A 141 -18.55 9.05 12.93
C GLU A 141 -19.39 9.72 11.83
N GLY A 142 -20.66 9.33 11.73
CA GLY A 142 -21.56 9.83 10.67
C GLY A 142 -21.30 9.27 9.26
N VAL A 143 -20.23 8.50 9.04
CA VAL A 143 -19.91 7.88 7.74
C VAL A 143 -20.09 6.37 7.77
N PHE A 144 -19.53 5.71 8.78
CA PHE A 144 -19.62 4.26 8.96
C PHE A 144 -20.12 3.91 10.36
N THR A 145 -20.90 2.84 10.47
CA THR A 145 -21.45 2.36 11.75
C THR A 145 -20.40 1.69 12.64
N ARG A 146 -19.24 1.31 12.08
CA ARG A 146 -18.15 0.61 12.76
C ARG A 146 -16.78 1.13 12.29
N ALA A 147 -15.73 0.74 13.00
CA ALA A 147 -14.36 0.92 12.50
C ALA A 147 -14.17 0.13 11.19
N VAL A 148 -13.56 0.78 10.21
CA VAL A 148 -13.27 0.24 8.88
C VAL A 148 -11.77 0.27 8.61
N ASN A 149 -11.34 -0.51 7.61
CA ASN A 149 -9.95 -0.45 7.16
C ASN A 149 -9.69 0.92 6.53
N ALA A 150 -8.53 1.47 6.85
CA ALA A 150 -8.08 2.76 6.35
C ALA A 150 -6.60 2.73 6.03
N VAL A 151 -6.15 3.73 5.27
CA VAL A 151 -4.74 4.11 5.17
C VAL A 151 -4.55 5.43 5.89
N GLU A 152 -3.47 5.55 6.66
CA GLU A 152 -3.07 6.82 7.27
C GLU A 152 -1.70 7.23 6.76
N LEU A 153 -1.48 8.55 6.73
CA LEU A 153 -0.21 9.15 6.37
C LEU A 153 0.84 8.83 7.43
N VAL A 154 2.05 8.51 6.97
CA VAL A 154 3.23 8.38 7.82
C VAL A 154 3.99 9.69 7.74
N ASP A 155 4.06 10.40 8.86
CA ASP A 155 4.86 11.62 9.04
C ASP A 155 6.36 11.30 9.06
#